data_AF-A0A969H8Z8-F1
#
_entry.id   AF-A0A969H8Z8-F1
#
_cell.length_a   1.000
_cell.length_b   1.000
_cell.length_c   1.000
_cell.angle_alpha   90.00
_cell.angle_beta   90.00
_cell.angle_gamma   90.00
#
_symmetry.space_group_name_H-M   'P 1'
#
loop_
_entity.id
_entity.type
_entity.pdbx_description
1 polymer ?
#
loop_
_entity_poly.entity_id
_entity_poly.type
_entity_poly.pdbx_seq_one_letter_code
_entity_poly.pdbx_strand_id
1 'polypeptide(L)'
;MALLAIVLLALLAALAASPLRAAPPAQSAFDLSSLTSQAQAKGRVRVIVSLKVDFQPEDNFARPQDAQNQRQTIQRTQASLLQKMAGSNLTLVTRFKYIPALTIEVDAAALAKLAALPEVADLTEDQAVPPALASSIPVIGADDAWAAGFTGLDQTVVILDTGVDKTHPFFTTNGQKVVAEACYSSNVPTEGASSVCPGGAAESVAPIREPTAL
;
A
#
# COMPACT_ATOMS: atom_id res chain seq x y z
N MET A 1 37.71 17.08 -85.65
CA MET A 1 36.29 17.40 -85.40
C MET A 1 35.70 16.22 -84.62
N ALA A 2 35.31 16.46 -83.36
CA ALA A 2 34.34 15.73 -82.52
C ALA A 2 34.56 14.21 -82.25
N LEU A 3 34.37 13.63 -81.05
CA LEU A 3 33.99 14.09 -79.72
C LEU A 3 34.33 12.94 -78.71
N LEU A 4 34.55 13.31 -77.44
CA LEU A 4 34.80 12.46 -76.26
C LEU A 4 33.75 11.36 -75.99
N ALA A 5 34.18 10.26 -75.36
CA ALA A 5 33.32 9.47 -74.46
C ALA A 5 34.15 8.87 -73.30
N ILE A 6 34.04 9.48 -72.12
CA ILE A 6 34.54 9.00 -70.84
C ILE A 6 33.35 8.32 -70.13
N VAL A 7 33.45 7.03 -69.81
CA VAL A 7 32.43 6.32 -69.01
C VAL A 7 32.94 6.19 -67.57
N LEU A 8 32.19 6.82 -66.67
CA LEU A 8 32.45 7.02 -65.25
C LEU A 8 32.08 5.74 -64.46
N LEU A 9 33.01 5.24 -63.64
CA LEU A 9 32.81 4.10 -62.74
C LEU A 9 32.03 4.58 -61.48
N ALA A 10 30.77 4.19 -61.33
CA ALA A 10 29.97 4.52 -60.15
C ALA A 10 30.13 3.45 -59.06
N LEU A 11 30.82 3.80 -57.97
CA LEU A 11 30.95 2.99 -56.76
C LEU A 11 29.76 3.29 -55.83
N LEU A 12 28.79 2.37 -55.73
CA LEU A 12 27.62 2.53 -54.85
C LEU A 12 27.95 2.00 -53.45
N ALA A 13 28.20 2.89 -52.50
CA ALA A 13 28.32 2.53 -51.09
C ALA A 13 26.92 2.36 -50.48
N ALA A 14 26.55 1.12 -50.14
CA ALA A 14 25.31 0.84 -49.43
C ALA A 14 25.48 1.20 -47.93
N LEU A 15 24.99 2.37 -47.52
CA LEU A 15 24.77 2.67 -46.11
C LEU A 15 23.56 1.87 -45.62
N ALA A 16 23.81 0.79 -44.88
CA ALA A 16 22.76 0.11 -44.13
C ALA A 16 22.30 1.02 -42.99
N ALA A 17 21.17 1.71 -43.17
CA ALA A 17 20.50 2.42 -42.09
C ALA A 17 19.90 1.37 -41.13
N SER A 18 20.51 1.18 -39.96
CA SER A 18 19.89 0.43 -38.88
C SER A 18 18.54 1.08 -38.54
N PRO A 19 17.42 0.35 -38.52
CA PRO A 19 16.15 0.93 -38.12
C PRO A 19 16.29 1.40 -36.67
N LEU A 20 16.06 2.70 -36.43
CA LEU A 20 15.85 3.23 -35.09
C LEU A 20 14.67 2.46 -34.49
N ARG A 21 14.95 1.52 -33.59
CA ARG A 21 13.92 0.86 -32.82
C ARG A 21 13.41 1.90 -31.83
N ALA A 22 12.21 2.41 -32.09
CA ALA A 22 11.52 3.30 -31.17
C ALA A 22 11.54 2.68 -29.78
N ALA A 23 12.03 3.44 -28.79
CA ALA A 23 11.92 3.05 -27.40
C ALA A 23 10.43 2.76 -27.11
N PRO A 24 10.10 1.69 -26.36
CA PRO A 24 8.74 1.46 -25.91
C PRO A 24 8.21 2.76 -25.28
N PRO A 25 6.93 3.13 -25.48
CA PRO A 25 6.36 4.29 -24.81
C PRO A 25 6.65 4.16 -23.32
N ALA A 26 7.26 5.20 -22.74
CA ALA A 26 7.52 5.24 -21.31
C ALA A 26 6.20 4.94 -20.61
N GLN A 27 6.15 3.82 -19.87
CA GLN A 27 5.03 3.50 -19.01
C GLN A 27 4.74 4.75 -18.19
N SER A 28 3.47 5.17 -18.14
CA SER A 28 3.01 6.41 -17.49
C SER A 28 3.81 6.65 -16.21
N ALA A 29 4.75 7.59 -16.25
CA ALA A 29 5.59 7.88 -15.11
C ALA A 29 4.66 8.37 -14.00
N PHE A 30 4.70 7.70 -12.85
CA PHE A 30 4.03 8.20 -11.64
C PHE A 30 4.40 9.67 -11.44
N ASP A 31 3.45 10.51 -11.00
CA ASP A 31 3.82 11.83 -10.51
C ASP A 31 4.53 11.69 -9.16
N LEU A 32 5.84 11.57 -9.21
CA LEU A 32 6.70 11.39 -8.05
C LEU A 32 7.20 12.72 -7.49
N SER A 33 6.72 13.86 -7.96
CA SER A 33 7.28 15.18 -7.59
C SER A 33 7.24 15.39 -6.08
N SER A 34 6.08 15.22 -5.45
CA SER A 34 5.91 15.31 -4.00
C SER A 34 6.80 14.32 -3.25
N LEU A 35 6.74 13.02 -3.61
CA LEU A 35 7.51 11.97 -2.96
C LEU A 35 9.02 12.20 -3.05
N THR A 36 9.48 12.67 -4.21
CA THR A 36 10.90 12.98 -4.46
C THR A 36 11.35 14.18 -3.63
N SER A 37 10.56 15.26 -3.60
CA SER A 37 10.84 16.43 -2.78
C SER A 37 10.90 16.07 -1.29
N GLN A 38 9.99 15.23 -0.82
CA GLN A 38 10.02 14.75 0.56
C GLN A 38 11.25 13.89 0.87
N ALA A 39 11.59 12.95 -0.02
CA ALA A 39 12.80 12.14 0.15
C ALA A 39 14.08 12.98 0.17
N GLN A 40 14.15 14.05 -0.62
CA GLN A 40 15.29 14.98 -0.62
C GLN A 40 15.34 15.82 0.66
N ALA A 41 14.19 16.31 1.15
CA ALA A 41 14.12 17.16 2.34
C ALA A 41 14.35 16.38 3.64
N LYS A 42 13.79 15.18 3.75
CA LYS A 42 13.81 14.34 4.97
C LYS A 42 14.85 13.22 4.90
N GLY A 43 15.54 13.06 3.77
CA GLY A 43 16.48 11.96 3.49
C GLY A 43 15.80 10.66 3.04
N ARG A 44 14.53 10.46 3.41
CA ARG A 44 13.70 9.31 3.02
C ARG A 44 12.22 9.70 2.92
N VAL A 45 11.45 8.88 2.22
CA VAL A 45 10.00 8.94 2.16
C VAL A 45 9.42 7.54 2.34
N ARG A 46 8.29 7.45 3.06
CA ARG A 46 7.55 6.20 3.25
C ARG A 46 6.45 6.12 2.20
N VAL A 47 6.39 4.99 1.50
CA VAL A 47 5.47 4.78 0.38
C VAL A 47 4.77 3.43 0.47
N ILE A 48 3.49 3.42 0.10
CA ILE A 48 2.73 2.22 -0.21
C ILE A 48 2.96 1.89 -1.68
N VAL A 49 3.50 0.71 -1.94
CA VAL A 49 3.77 0.19 -3.27
C VAL A 49 2.68 -0.80 -3.62
N SER A 50 1.79 -0.42 -4.54
CA SER A 50 0.82 -1.34 -5.13
C SER A 50 1.48 -2.11 -6.26
N LEU A 51 1.22 -3.42 -6.35
CA LEU A 51 1.84 -4.32 -7.31
C LEU A 51 0.87 -4.71 -8.42
N LYS A 52 1.42 -4.90 -9.63
CA LYS A 52 0.70 -5.46 -10.78
C LYS A 52 0.51 -6.95 -10.57
N VAL A 53 -0.57 -7.32 -9.88
CA VAL A 53 -1.01 -8.70 -9.66
C VAL A 53 -2.51 -8.75 -9.93
N ASP A 54 -2.97 -9.74 -10.68
CA ASP A 54 -4.40 -10.02 -10.83
C ASP A 54 -4.97 -10.36 -9.45
N PHE A 55 -5.82 -9.47 -8.95
CA PHE A 55 -6.33 -9.50 -7.58
C PHE A 55 -7.84 -9.39 -7.56
N GLN A 56 -8.46 -10.18 -6.69
CA GLN A 56 -9.84 -9.98 -6.26
C GLN A 56 -10.00 -10.27 -4.76
N PRO A 57 -11.03 -9.71 -4.11
CA PRO A 57 -11.41 -10.10 -2.75
C PRO A 57 -11.55 -11.61 -2.62
N GLU A 58 -11.03 -12.18 -1.53
CA GLU A 58 -10.96 -13.63 -1.41
C GLU A 58 -12.34 -14.31 -1.34
N ASP A 59 -13.36 -13.60 -0.87
CA ASP A 59 -14.75 -14.05 -0.81
C ASP A 59 -15.37 -14.29 -2.19
N ASN A 60 -14.76 -13.75 -3.26
CA ASN A 60 -15.20 -13.98 -4.64
C ASN A 60 -14.68 -15.32 -5.21
N PHE A 61 -13.78 -16.02 -4.52
CA PHE A 61 -13.31 -17.32 -4.98
C PHE A 61 -14.27 -18.45 -4.61
N ALA A 62 -14.62 -19.28 -5.59
CA ALA A 62 -15.41 -20.48 -5.36
C ALA A 62 -14.63 -21.56 -4.60
N ARG A 63 -13.29 -21.56 -4.65
CA ARG A 63 -12.43 -22.58 -4.04
C ARG A 63 -11.38 -21.94 -3.13
N PRO A 64 -11.18 -22.45 -1.90
CA PRO A 64 -10.12 -21.97 -1.00
C PRO A 64 -8.71 -22.05 -1.58
N GLN A 65 -8.46 -22.99 -2.49
CA GLN A 65 -7.17 -23.13 -3.17
C GLN A 65 -6.84 -21.91 -4.04
N ASP A 66 -7.83 -21.26 -4.64
CA ASP A 66 -7.61 -20.11 -5.51
C ASP A 66 -7.15 -18.89 -4.70
N ALA A 67 -7.74 -18.68 -3.52
CA ALA A 67 -7.27 -17.68 -2.55
C ALA A 67 -5.82 -17.98 -2.09
N GLN A 68 -5.48 -19.25 -1.86
CA GLN A 68 -4.10 -19.63 -1.55
C GLN A 68 -3.14 -19.32 -2.72
N ASN A 69 -3.54 -19.61 -3.96
CA ASN A 69 -2.74 -19.33 -5.15
C ASN A 69 -2.54 -17.82 -5.35
N GLN A 70 -3.58 -17.00 -5.10
CA GLN A 70 -3.47 -15.53 -5.12
C GLN A 70 -2.45 -15.05 -4.09
N ARG A 71 -2.55 -15.50 -2.83
CA ARG A 71 -1.59 -15.13 -1.77
C ARG A 71 -0.15 -15.52 -2.10
N GLN A 72 0.07 -16.71 -2.66
CA GLN A 72 1.39 -17.15 -3.11
C GLN A 72 1.92 -16.29 -4.26
N THR A 73 1.04 -15.83 -5.15
CA THR A 73 1.42 -14.93 -6.25
C THR A 73 1.79 -13.55 -5.71
N ILE A 74 0.99 -12.97 -4.82
CA ILE A 74 1.30 -11.73 -4.09
C ILE A 74 2.67 -11.83 -3.43
N GLN A 75 2.91 -12.88 -2.64
CA GLN A 75 4.16 -13.07 -1.91
C GLN A 75 5.37 -13.20 -2.85
N ARG A 76 5.24 -13.93 -3.96
CA ARG A 76 6.32 -14.07 -4.95
C ARG A 76 6.62 -12.75 -5.66
N THR A 77 5.60 -11.97 -6.01
CA THR A 77 5.79 -10.65 -6.63
C THR A 77 6.45 -9.66 -5.67
N GLN A 78 6.02 -9.63 -4.41
CA GLN A 78 6.68 -8.84 -3.36
C GLN A 78 8.16 -9.24 -3.19
N ALA A 79 8.46 -10.54 -3.19
CA ALA A 79 9.82 -11.04 -3.08
C ALA A 79 10.68 -10.66 -4.30
N SER A 80 10.15 -10.79 -5.53
CA SER A 80 10.81 -10.37 -6.77
C SER A 80 11.17 -8.89 -6.74
N LEU A 81 10.21 -8.03 -6.37
CA LEU A 81 10.44 -6.60 -6.26
C LEU A 81 11.59 -6.29 -5.29
N LEU A 82 11.57 -6.88 -4.09
CA LEU A 82 12.60 -6.64 -3.09
C LEU A 82 13.97 -7.18 -3.50
N GLN A 83 14.02 -8.30 -4.24
CA GLN A 83 15.27 -8.79 -4.84
C GLN A 83 15.83 -7.81 -5.87
N LYS A 84 15.00 -7.23 -6.74
CA LYS A 84 15.44 -6.20 -7.71
C LYS A 84 15.90 -4.91 -7.03
N MET A 85 15.35 -4.62 -5.85
CA MET A 85 15.76 -3.50 -5.01
C MET A 85 16.97 -3.80 -4.12
N ALA A 86 17.59 -4.98 -4.21
CA ALA A 86 18.81 -5.29 -3.48
C ALA A 86 19.91 -4.24 -3.77
N GLY A 87 20.62 -3.83 -2.72
CA GLY A 87 21.65 -2.79 -2.77
C GLY A 87 21.13 -1.35 -2.82
N SER A 88 19.81 -1.14 -2.90
CA SER A 88 19.20 0.18 -2.75
C SER A 88 19.01 0.53 -1.27
N ASN A 89 18.95 1.83 -0.97
CA ASN A 89 18.70 2.35 0.36
C ASN A 89 17.19 2.26 0.68
N LEU A 90 16.77 1.06 1.07
CA LEU A 90 15.38 0.68 1.31
C LEU A 90 15.24 0.03 2.68
N THR A 91 14.23 0.42 3.44
CA THR A 91 13.75 -0.31 4.61
C THR A 91 12.37 -0.88 4.31
N LEU A 92 12.21 -2.19 4.48
CA LEU A 92 10.88 -2.82 4.40
C LEU A 92 10.12 -2.55 5.70
N VAL A 93 8.94 -1.92 5.59
CA VAL A 93 8.07 -1.66 6.74
C VAL A 93 7.08 -2.80 6.91
N THR A 94 6.28 -3.07 5.88
CA THR A 94 5.19 -4.06 5.94
C THR A 94 5.04 -4.80 4.61
N ARG A 95 4.78 -6.11 4.68
CA ARG A 95 4.25 -6.88 3.54
C ARG A 95 2.80 -7.24 3.82
N PHE A 96 1.90 -6.80 2.95
CA PHE A 96 0.51 -7.18 3.10
C PHE A 96 0.29 -8.60 2.59
N LYS A 97 -0.36 -9.44 3.41
CA LYS A 97 -0.61 -10.85 3.08
C LYS A 97 -1.74 -11.04 2.05
N TYR A 98 -2.78 -10.22 2.18
CA TYR A 98 -4.05 -10.42 1.46
C TYR A 98 -4.25 -9.48 0.28
N ILE A 99 -3.47 -8.41 0.19
CA ILE A 99 -3.52 -7.45 -0.91
C ILE A 99 -2.15 -7.35 -1.59
N PRO A 100 -2.08 -7.05 -2.90
CA PRO A 100 -0.84 -6.97 -3.65
C PRO A 100 -0.10 -5.65 -3.37
N ALA A 101 0.28 -5.41 -2.12
CA ALA A 101 0.98 -4.19 -1.73
C ALA A 101 2.10 -4.45 -0.71
N LEU A 102 3.03 -3.52 -0.59
CA LEU A 102 3.97 -3.45 0.53
C LEU A 102 4.25 -1.99 0.90
N THR A 103 4.59 -1.75 2.16
CA THR A 103 5.05 -0.44 2.62
C THR A 103 6.56 -0.46 2.76
N ILE A 104 7.24 0.54 2.20
CA ILE A 104 8.69 0.69 2.28
C ILE A 104 9.08 2.14 2.54
N GLU A 105 10.22 2.33 3.18
CA GLU A 105 10.90 3.62 3.24
C GLU A 105 12.09 3.60 2.28
N VAL A 106 12.20 4.64 1.46
CA VAL A 106 13.22 4.74 0.41
C VAL A 106 13.80 6.16 0.36
N ASP A 107 15.06 6.28 -0.05
CA ASP A 107 15.61 7.56 -0.48
C ASP A 107 15.17 7.90 -1.93
N ALA A 108 15.53 9.11 -2.40
CA ALA A 108 15.11 9.58 -3.71
C ALA A 108 15.62 8.70 -4.87
N ALA A 109 16.83 8.12 -4.75
CA ALA A 109 17.41 7.26 -5.77
C ALA A 109 16.70 5.90 -5.82
N ALA A 110 16.43 5.30 -4.65
CA ALA A 110 15.66 4.07 -4.53
C ALA A 110 14.20 4.26 -4.98
N LEU A 111 13.58 5.42 -4.71
CA LEU A 111 12.24 5.76 -5.21
C LEU A 111 12.19 5.78 -6.75
N ALA A 112 13.16 6.44 -7.40
CA ALA A 112 13.23 6.48 -8.86
C ALA A 112 13.44 5.08 -9.46
N LYS A 113 14.29 4.26 -8.85
CA LYS A 113 14.50 2.87 -9.27
C LYS A 113 13.23 2.03 -9.11
N LEU A 114 12.53 2.17 -7.99
CA LEU A 114 11.28 1.49 -7.69
C LEU A 114 10.21 1.80 -8.74
N ALA A 115 10.03 3.08 -9.07
CA ALA A 115 9.07 3.54 -10.06
C ALA A 115 9.31 2.99 -11.48
N ALA A 116 10.56 2.61 -11.79
CA ALA A 116 10.93 2.00 -13.06
C ALA A 116 10.66 0.48 -13.12
N LEU A 117 10.29 -0.16 -12.00
CA LEU A 117 10.05 -1.60 -11.98
C LEU A 117 8.69 -1.94 -12.60
N PRO A 118 8.62 -2.92 -13.52
CA PRO A 118 7.39 -3.28 -14.19
C PRO A 118 6.34 -3.87 -13.23
N GLU A 119 6.77 -4.46 -12.11
CA GLU A 119 5.86 -4.99 -11.08
C GLU A 119 5.11 -3.90 -10.31
N VAL A 120 5.53 -2.63 -10.37
CA VAL A 120 4.88 -1.54 -9.64
C VAL A 120 3.68 -1.03 -10.43
N ALA A 121 2.52 -1.05 -9.78
CA ALA A 121 1.25 -0.55 -10.30
C ALA A 121 0.99 0.89 -9.87
N ASP A 122 1.33 1.23 -8.61
CA ASP A 122 1.15 2.56 -8.05
C ASP A 122 2.12 2.83 -6.89
N LEU A 123 2.42 4.10 -6.64
CA LEU A 123 3.23 4.60 -5.55
C LEU A 123 2.50 5.73 -4.84
N THR A 124 1.99 5.45 -3.64
CA THR A 124 1.28 6.44 -2.80
C THR A 124 2.10 6.76 -1.57
N GLU A 125 2.03 8.00 -1.08
CA GLU A 125 2.60 8.37 0.22
C GLU A 125 1.94 7.58 1.34
N ASP A 126 2.73 7.02 2.26
CA ASP A 126 2.24 6.43 3.50
C ASP A 126 2.34 7.47 4.61
N GLN A 127 1.27 8.24 4.82
CA GLN A 127 1.20 9.30 5.80
C GLN A 127 0.25 8.96 6.95
N ALA A 128 0.60 9.40 8.16
CA ALA A 128 -0.29 9.35 9.31
C ALA A 128 -1.54 10.22 9.08
N VAL A 129 -2.72 9.62 9.23
CA VAL A 129 -4.00 10.34 9.21
C VAL A 129 -4.46 10.49 10.66
N PRO A 130 -4.61 11.72 11.19
CA PRO A 130 -5.12 11.91 12.54
C PRO A 130 -6.59 11.47 12.62
N PRO A 131 -7.06 10.99 13.79
CA PRO A 131 -8.46 10.67 13.99
C PRO A 131 -9.34 11.87 13.60
N ALA A 132 -10.31 11.62 12.73
CA ALA A 132 -11.24 12.64 12.27
C ALA A 132 -12.64 12.25 12.73
N LEU A 133 -13.14 12.87 13.80
CA LEU A 133 -14.57 13.10 14.05
C LEU A 133 -14.79 13.98 15.28
N ALA A 134 -15.46 15.12 15.05
CA ALA A 134 -16.19 15.84 16.08
C ALA A 134 -17.65 15.38 16.00
N SER A 135 -18.13 14.68 17.03
CA SER A 135 -19.54 14.48 17.41
C SER A 135 -20.56 14.13 16.30
N SER A 136 -21.17 12.94 16.37
CA SER A 136 -22.40 12.66 15.62
C SER A 136 -23.46 12.00 16.52
N ILE A 137 -24.38 12.81 17.03
CA ILE A 137 -25.61 12.38 17.73
C ILE A 137 -26.59 13.55 17.51
N PRO A 138 -27.82 13.44 16.96
CA PRO A 138 -28.62 12.23 16.70
C PRO A 138 -29.54 12.28 15.44
N VAL A 139 -29.43 11.38 14.45
CA VAL A 139 -30.53 11.09 13.49
C VAL A 139 -30.38 9.68 12.87
N ILE A 140 -30.46 8.59 13.63
CA ILE A 140 -30.34 7.23 13.04
C ILE A 140 -31.51 6.28 13.31
N GLY A 141 -32.61 6.74 13.95
CA GLY A 141 -33.84 5.95 14.07
C GLY A 141 -33.68 4.59 14.77
N ALA A 142 -32.72 4.50 15.71
CA ALA A 142 -32.39 3.25 16.40
C ALA A 142 -33.59 2.67 17.16
N ASP A 143 -34.40 3.52 17.78
CA ASP A 143 -35.60 3.12 18.52
C ASP A 143 -36.63 2.42 17.61
N ASP A 144 -36.86 2.93 16.41
CA ASP A 144 -37.78 2.33 15.43
C ASP A 144 -37.27 0.98 14.93
N ALA A 145 -35.95 0.86 14.69
CA ALA A 145 -35.33 -0.41 14.27
C ALA A 145 -35.43 -1.48 15.36
N TRP A 146 -35.20 -1.12 16.63
CA TRP A 146 -35.37 -2.02 17.76
C TRP A 146 -36.83 -2.40 17.98
N ALA A 147 -37.76 -1.45 17.88
CA ALA A 147 -39.20 -1.71 17.97
C ALA A 147 -39.69 -2.66 16.86
N ALA A 148 -39.07 -2.60 15.68
CA ALA A 148 -39.31 -3.52 14.56
C ALA A 148 -38.59 -4.89 14.70
N GLY A 149 -37.83 -5.11 15.79
CA GLY A 149 -37.17 -6.38 16.09
C GLY A 149 -35.77 -6.55 15.49
N PHE A 150 -35.19 -5.52 14.86
CA PHE A 150 -33.84 -5.56 14.33
C PHE A 150 -32.82 -5.22 15.42
N THR A 151 -32.28 -6.25 16.08
CA THR A 151 -31.41 -6.07 17.27
C THR A 151 -29.92 -6.20 16.99
N GLY A 152 -29.53 -6.75 15.83
CA GLY A 152 -28.15 -7.13 15.55
C GLY A 152 -27.67 -8.36 16.31
N LEU A 153 -28.58 -9.16 16.88
CA LEU A 153 -28.23 -10.42 17.53
C LEU A 153 -27.45 -11.34 16.56
N ASP A 154 -26.43 -12.01 17.09
CA ASP A 154 -25.50 -12.89 16.37
C ASP A 154 -24.70 -12.19 15.24
N GLN A 155 -24.70 -10.86 15.20
CA GLN A 155 -23.85 -10.07 14.31
C GLN A 155 -22.63 -9.55 15.06
N THR A 156 -21.49 -9.47 14.38
CA THR A 156 -20.28 -8.82 14.87
C THR A 156 -19.95 -7.62 13.99
N VAL A 157 -19.70 -6.47 14.61
CA VAL A 157 -19.26 -5.25 13.93
C VAL A 157 -17.79 -5.00 14.24
N VAL A 158 -16.98 -4.81 13.21
CA VAL A 158 -15.55 -4.47 13.35
C VAL A 158 -15.40 -2.95 13.29
N ILE A 159 -14.79 -2.38 14.32
CA ILE A 159 -14.48 -0.95 14.41
C ILE A 159 -12.97 -0.79 14.35
N LEU A 160 -12.48 -0.02 13.37
CA LEU A 160 -11.06 0.33 13.23
C LEU A 160 -10.87 1.76 13.74
N ASP A 161 -10.45 1.89 14.99
CA ASP A 161 -10.27 3.17 15.66
C ASP A 161 -9.07 3.09 16.63
N THR A 162 -8.96 4.07 17.51
CA THR A 162 -7.96 4.26 18.55
C THR A 162 -8.05 3.25 19.69
N GLY A 163 -9.13 2.47 19.77
CA GLY A 163 -9.36 1.44 20.78
C GLY A 163 -10.77 1.49 21.35
N VAL A 164 -11.00 0.77 22.45
CA VAL A 164 -12.27 0.75 23.17
C VAL A 164 -12.02 0.60 24.67
N ASP A 165 -12.71 1.40 25.49
CA ASP A 165 -12.86 1.08 26.92
C ASP A 165 -13.87 -0.07 27.05
N LYS A 166 -13.36 -1.29 26.97
CA LYS A 166 -14.18 -2.50 27.10
C LYS A 166 -14.71 -2.75 28.51
N THR A 167 -14.25 -1.98 29.51
CA THR A 167 -14.71 -2.09 30.89
C THR A 167 -15.92 -1.20 31.17
N HIS A 168 -16.18 -0.22 30.29
CA HIS A 168 -17.35 0.64 30.37
C HIS A 168 -18.66 -0.18 30.53
N PRO A 169 -19.58 0.22 31.43
CA PRO A 169 -20.83 -0.51 31.68
C PRO A 169 -21.68 -0.81 30.45
N PHE A 170 -21.60 0.03 29.41
CA PHE A 170 -22.27 -0.18 28.13
C PHE A 170 -21.86 -1.50 27.47
N PHE A 171 -20.60 -1.92 27.61
CA PHE A 171 -20.07 -3.15 27.00
C PHE A 171 -20.08 -4.36 27.93
N THR A 172 -20.32 -4.15 29.23
CA THR A 172 -20.26 -5.24 30.24
C THR A 172 -21.61 -5.59 30.87
N THR A 173 -22.58 -4.67 30.84
CA THR A 173 -23.93 -4.93 31.36
C THR A 173 -24.68 -5.89 30.44
N ASN A 174 -25.28 -6.93 31.03
CA ASN A 174 -25.97 -8.02 30.32
C ASN A 174 -25.05 -8.85 29.39
N GLY A 175 -23.77 -8.96 29.76
CA GLY A 175 -22.78 -9.77 29.05
C GLY A 175 -21.66 -8.94 28.43
N GLN A 176 -20.56 -9.60 28.05
CA GLN A 176 -19.44 -8.97 27.37
C GLN A 176 -19.77 -8.76 25.89
N LYS A 177 -19.83 -7.49 25.47
CA LYS A 177 -20.11 -7.09 24.07
C LYS A 177 -18.85 -6.98 23.22
N VAL A 178 -17.69 -6.73 23.84
CA VAL A 178 -16.40 -6.75 23.13
C VAL A 178 -15.88 -8.18 23.10
N VAL A 179 -16.09 -8.86 21.97
CA VAL A 179 -15.74 -10.29 21.81
C VAL A 179 -14.28 -10.53 21.41
N ALA A 180 -13.63 -9.53 20.81
CA ALA A 180 -12.22 -9.56 20.43
C ALA A 180 -11.68 -8.14 20.30
N GLU A 181 -10.38 -7.96 20.52
CA GLU A 181 -9.66 -6.73 20.23
C GLU A 181 -8.25 -7.04 19.76
N ALA A 182 -7.70 -6.14 18.94
CA ALA A 182 -6.31 -6.14 18.56
C ALA A 182 -5.88 -4.68 18.34
N CYS A 183 -4.65 -4.38 18.73
CA CYS A 183 -4.01 -3.11 18.47
C CYS A 183 -3.03 -3.29 17.30
N TYR A 184 -3.11 -2.38 16.34
CA TYR A 184 -2.13 -2.22 15.27
C TYR A 184 -1.82 -0.73 15.17
N SER A 185 -0.61 -0.32 15.58
CA SER A 185 -0.25 1.09 15.66
C SER A 185 1.20 1.27 15.22
N SER A 186 1.40 2.17 14.26
CA SER A 186 2.74 2.47 13.74
C SER A 186 3.48 3.41 14.67
N ASN A 187 4.82 3.31 14.67
CA ASN A 187 5.71 4.29 15.28
C ASN A 187 6.49 4.99 14.16
N VAL A 188 6.11 6.23 13.85
CA VAL A 188 6.69 7.06 12.78
C VAL A 188 7.02 8.43 13.37
N PRO A 189 8.13 8.56 14.12
CA PRO A 189 8.46 9.82 14.82
C PRO A 189 8.59 11.03 13.90
N THR A 190 9.01 10.82 12.65
CA THR A 190 9.10 11.85 11.60
C THR A 190 7.74 12.46 11.23
N GLU A 191 6.65 11.78 11.58
CA GLU A 191 5.27 12.21 11.36
C GLU A 191 4.52 12.45 12.67
N GLY A 192 5.24 12.45 13.81
CA GLY A 192 4.63 12.60 15.13
C GLY A 192 3.77 11.42 15.57
N ALA A 193 3.85 10.27 14.89
CA ALA A 193 3.08 9.09 15.24
C ALA A 193 3.88 8.19 16.21
N SER A 194 3.30 7.88 17.37
CA SER A 194 3.85 6.89 18.31
C SER A 194 2.85 5.75 18.49
N SER A 195 3.35 4.54 18.68
CA SER A 195 2.46 3.40 18.90
C SER A 195 1.70 3.54 20.23
N VAL A 196 0.39 3.35 20.17
CA VAL A 196 -0.50 3.27 21.34
C VAL A 196 -0.75 1.83 21.81
N CYS A 197 -0.13 0.84 21.17
CA CYS A 197 -0.27 -0.55 21.61
C CYS A 197 0.46 -0.79 22.94
N PRO A 198 0.05 -1.80 23.72
CA PRO A 198 0.74 -2.19 24.94
C PRO A 198 2.26 -2.29 24.77
N GLY A 199 3.00 -1.54 25.59
CA GLY A 199 4.47 -1.52 25.55
C GLY A 199 5.08 -0.83 24.32
N GLY A 200 4.29 -0.08 23.53
CA GLY A 200 4.76 0.59 22.32
C GLY A 200 5.01 -0.36 21.15
N ALA A 201 4.47 -1.58 21.19
CA ALA A 201 4.62 -2.57 20.13
C ALA A 201 3.93 -2.13 18.82
N ALA A 202 4.34 -2.65 17.67
CA ALA A 202 3.65 -2.36 16.40
C ALA A 202 2.27 -3.04 16.32
N GLU A 203 2.11 -4.15 17.03
CA GLU A 203 0.87 -4.91 17.14
C GLU A 203 0.74 -5.58 18.51
N SER A 204 -0.49 -5.82 18.95
CA SER A 204 -0.80 -6.58 20.16
C SER A 204 -2.21 -7.14 20.10
N VAL A 205 -2.38 -8.42 20.43
CA VAL A 205 -3.69 -9.02 20.75
C VAL A 205 -3.90 -9.15 22.27
N ALA A 206 -2.92 -8.69 23.06
CA ALA A 206 -3.07 -8.59 24.50
C ALA A 206 -4.01 -7.42 24.84
N PRO A 207 -4.70 -7.48 26.00
CA PRO A 207 -5.58 -6.41 26.43
C PRO A 207 -4.92 -5.05 26.30
N ILE A 208 -5.53 -4.13 25.55
CA ILE A 208 -5.05 -2.75 25.51
C ILE A 208 -5.29 -2.20 26.91
N ARG A 209 -4.22 -2.00 27.69
CA ARG A 209 -4.34 -1.27 28.97
C ARG A 209 -4.71 0.15 28.59
N GLU A 210 -5.80 0.64 29.19
CA GLU A 210 -6.21 2.05 29.19
C GLU A 210 -4.99 2.98 29.13
N PRO A 211 -5.00 4.03 28.29
CA PRO A 211 -4.10 5.13 28.54
C PRO A 211 -4.40 5.63 29.96
N THR A 212 -3.44 5.49 30.88
CA THR A 212 -3.47 6.28 32.11
C THR A 212 -3.79 7.71 31.69
N ALA A 213 -4.91 8.22 32.19
CA ALA A 213 -5.47 9.52 31.85
C ALA A 213 -4.40 10.56 31.50
N LEU A 214 -4.56 11.21 30.35
CA LEU A 214 -3.84 12.43 30.00
C LEU A 214 -4.01 13.48 31.11
#